data_AF-A0A225V3J2-F1
#
_entry.id   AF-A0A225V3J2-F1
#
_cell.length_a   1.000
_cell.length_b   1.000
_cell.length_c   1.000
_cell.angle_alpha   90.00
_cell.angle_beta   90.00
_cell.angle_gamma   90.00
#
_symmetry.space_group_name_H-M   'P 1'
#
loop_
_entity.id
_entity.type
_entity.pdbx_description
1 polymer ?
#
loop_
_entity_poly.entity_id
_entity_poly.type
_entity_poly.pdbx_seq_one_letter_code
_entity_poly.pdbx_strand_id
1 'polypeptide(L)'
;MSWLDVSSVLTQVAAGVSFLHKLGIAHRDISLENILLHQGSYKLADFGIATRKYCPGGLLVGKNCYMAPEIVAGDSYDPKAADMWSLGIVVFILLTGSPLISLASTSARAFCVFKKAGVERVLKSWGVADSLPMSAINLLSGMLAIDPKNRLTIAQVLEHDGLTSSLP
;
A
#
# COMPACT_ATOMS: atom_id res chain seq x y z
N MET A 1 8.87 -7.70 -11.22
CA MET A 1 10.21 -7.14 -10.85
C MET A 1 10.81 -8.02 -9.77
N SER A 2 12.13 -7.98 -9.55
CA SER A 2 12.72 -8.69 -8.39
C SER A 2 12.33 -7.97 -7.08
N TRP A 3 12.45 -8.65 -5.92
CA TRP A 3 12.22 -7.97 -4.64
C TRP A 3 13.15 -6.76 -4.44
N LEU A 4 14.41 -6.83 -4.92
CA LEU A 4 15.39 -5.75 -4.79
C LEU A 4 14.96 -4.49 -5.54
N ASP A 5 14.37 -4.65 -6.74
CA ASP A 5 13.85 -3.52 -7.49
C ASP A 5 12.65 -2.89 -6.78
N VAL A 6 11.73 -3.75 -6.29
CA VAL A 6 10.52 -3.30 -5.58
C VAL A 6 10.87 -2.63 -4.25
N SER A 7 11.82 -3.16 -3.49
CA SER A 7 12.26 -2.59 -2.22
C SER A 7 12.98 -1.26 -2.41
N SER A 8 13.72 -1.08 -3.51
CA SER A 8 14.31 0.21 -3.88
C SER A 8 13.25 1.28 -4.13
N VAL A 9 12.19 0.95 -4.89
CA VAL A 9 11.03 1.84 -5.09
C VAL A 9 10.35 2.14 -3.75
N LEU A 10 10.03 1.09 -2.99
CA LEU A 10 9.32 1.20 -1.71
C LEU A 10 10.10 2.06 -0.71
N THR A 11 11.42 1.91 -0.62
CA THR A 11 12.27 2.70 0.29
C THR A 11 12.15 4.19 0.01
N GLN A 12 12.26 4.59 -1.26
CA GLN A 12 12.20 6.00 -1.66
C GLN A 12 10.80 6.59 -1.47
N VAL A 13 9.77 5.86 -1.89
CA VAL A 13 8.37 6.29 -1.74
C VAL A 13 8.00 6.35 -0.26
N ALA A 14 8.41 5.37 0.54
CA ALA A 14 8.14 5.33 1.98
C ALA A 14 8.81 6.49 2.73
N ALA A 15 10.01 6.92 2.32
CA ALA A 15 10.65 8.12 2.85
C ALA A 15 9.79 9.38 2.59
N GLY A 16 9.23 9.51 1.37
CA GLY A 16 8.30 10.58 1.01
C GLY A 16 7.00 10.55 1.82
N VAL A 17 6.38 9.37 1.95
CA VAL A 17 5.17 9.19 2.79
C VAL A 17 5.46 9.52 4.26
N SER A 18 6.60 9.07 4.77
CA SER A 18 7.04 9.35 6.15
C SER A 18 7.17 10.84 6.42
N PHE A 19 7.75 11.59 5.47
CA PHE A 19 7.81 13.04 5.54
C PHE A 19 6.41 13.67 5.63
N LEU A 20 5.49 13.28 4.75
CA LEU A 20 4.11 13.79 4.77
C LEU A 20 3.40 13.46 6.08
N HIS A 21 3.46 12.20 6.52
CA HIS A 21 2.77 11.72 7.71
C HIS A 21 3.29 12.38 8.99
N LYS A 22 4.60 12.67 9.08
CA LYS A 22 5.21 13.46 10.16
C LYS A 22 4.71 14.90 10.18
N LEU A 23 4.47 15.49 9.01
CA LEU A 23 3.81 16.79 8.90
C LEU A 23 2.31 16.73 9.18
N GLY A 24 1.73 15.56 9.45
CA GLY A 24 0.29 15.41 9.66
C GLY A 24 -0.52 15.36 8.36
N ILE A 25 0.13 15.22 7.19
CA ILE A 25 -0.52 15.17 5.88
C ILE A 25 -0.64 13.71 5.43
N ALA A 26 -1.80 13.33 4.93
CA ALA A 26 -2.03 12.12 4.15
C ALA A 26 -2.27 12.48 2.68
N HIS A 27 -1.74 11.67 1.76
CA HIS A 27 -1.76 11.92 0.32
C HIS A 27 -3.11 11.60 -0.31
N ARG A 28 -3.73 10.47 0.07
CA ARG A 28 -5.05 9.95 -0.37
C ARG A 28 -5.16 9.51 -1.83
N ASP A 29 -4.10 9.65 -2.61
CA ASP A 29 -3.99 9.15 -3.98
C ASP A 29 -2.62 8.51 -4.28
N ILE A 30 -2.10 7.72 -3.34
CA ILE A 30 -0.87 6.96 -3.58
C ILE A 30 -1.18 5.86 -4.60
N SER A 31 -0.55 5.94 -5.76
CA SER A 31 -0.75 5.01 -6.86
C SER A 31 0.45 5.00 -7.79
N LEU A 32 0.55 4.04 -8.70
CA LEU A 32 1.68 3.99 -9.66
C LEU A 32 1.72 5.21 -10.57
N GLU A 33 0.55 5.75 -10.92
CA GLU A 33 0.42 6.94 -11.77
C GLU A 33 0.97 8.20 -11.10
N ASN A 34 0.98 8.24 -9.76
CA ASN A 34 1.47 9.35 -8.95
C ASN A 34 2.86 9.12 -8.35
N ILE A 35 3.55 8.05 -8.76
CA ILE A 35 4.95 7.79 -8.41
C ILE A 35 5.79 8.00 -9.67
N LEU A 36 6.45 9.16 -9.75
CA LEU A 36 7.22 9.57 -10.92
C LEU A 36 8.68 9.16 -10.76
N LEU A 37 9.28 8.70 -11.86
CA LEU A 37 10.71 8.40 -11.96
C LEU A 37 11.44 9.56 -12.63
N HIS A 38 12.41 10.14 -11.94
CA HIS A 38 13.30 11.16 -12.50
C HIS A 38 14.74 10.86 -12.10
N GLN A 39 15.60 10.60 -13.09
CA GLN A 39 17.05 10.37 -12.89
C GLN A 39 17.33 9.32 -11.79
N GLY A 40 16.64 8.19 -11.84
CA GLY A 40 16.81 7.10 -10.86
C GLY A 40 16.14 7.33 -9.50
N SER A 41 15.48 8.47 -9.30
CA SER A 41 14.74 8.79 -8.06
C SER A 41 13.22 8.68 -8.26
N TYR A 42 12.55 7.99 -7.35
CA TYR A 42 11.09 7.90 -7.29
C TYR A 42 10.51 9.00 -6.39
N LYS A 43 9.50 9.72 -6.88
CA LYS A 43 8.91 10.87 -6.18
C LYS A 43 7.39 10.79 -6.22
N LEU A 44 6.75 11.13 -5.10
CA LEU A 44 5.30 11.33 -5.03
C LEU A 44 4.91 12.62 -5.76
N ALA A 45 3.80 12.57 -6.49
CA ALA A 45 3.20 13.69 -7.20
C ALA A 45 1.69 13.73 -6.96
N ASP A 46 1.07 14.85 -7.36
CA ASP A 46 -0.37 15.11 -7.24
C ASP A 46 -0.92 15.10 -5.79
N PHE A 47 -0.82 16.26 -5.16
CA PHE A 47 -1.32 16.50 -3.81
C PHE A 47 -2.74 17.12 -3.80
N GLY A 48 -3.46 17.07 -4.92
CA GLY A 48 -4.73 17.79 -5.10
C GLY A 48 -5.83 17.41 -4.10
N ILE A 49 -5.75 16.21 -3.53
CA ILE A 49 -6.73 15.70 -2.54
C ILE A 49 -6.12 15.37 -1.17
N ALA A 50 -4.87 15.80 -0.94
CA ALA A 50 -4.17 15.60 0.32
C ALA A 50 -4.88 16.32 1.48
N THR A 51 -4.77 15.77 2.70
CA THR A 51 -5.46 16.35 3.88
C THR A 51 -4.67 16.16 5.16
N ARG A 52 -4.97 17.01 6.14
CA ARG A 52 -4.49 16.89 7.53
C ARG A 52 -5.56 16.37 8.49
N LYS A 53 -6.81 16.30 8.03
CA LYS A 53 -7.97 16.02 8.87
C LYS A 53 -8.35 14.55 8.82
N TYR A 54 -8.84 14.04 9.94
CA TYR A 54 -9.61 12.81 9.95
C TYR A 54 -10.78 12.95 8.97
N CYS A 55 -11.01 11.94 8.14
CA CYS A 55 -11.97 12.04 7.05
C CYS A 55 -13.34 11.53 7.51
N PRO A 56 -14.40 12.35 7.36
CA PRO A 56 -15.75 11.84 7.55
C PRO A 56 -16.04 10.78 6.49
N GLY A 57 -16.86 9.80 6.86
CA GLY A 57 -17.29 8.75 5.94
C GLY A 57 -18.14 9.28 4.78
N GLY A 58 -18.43 8.40 3.84
CA GLY A 58 -19.31 8.68 2.69
C GLY A 58 -18.66 9.36 1.49
N LEU A 59 -17.44 9.90 1.62
CA LEU A 59 -16.68 10.43 0.48
C LEU A 59 -15.61 9.42 0.02
N LEU A 60 -15.84 8.84 -1.15
CA LEU A 60 -14.87 8.01 -1.86
C LEU A 60 -13.80 8.89 -2.50
N VAL A 61 -12.53 8.57 -2.25
CA VAL A 61 -11.37 9.27 -2.82
C VAL A 61 -10.28 8.30 -3.24
N GLY A 62 -9.47 8.74 -4.21
CA GLY A 62 -8.44 7.91 -4.81
C GLY A 62 -9.01 6.95 -5.86
N LYS A 63 -8.12 6.15 -6.43
CA LYS A 63 -8.42 5.21 -7.51
C LYS A 63 -8.92 3.87 -6.95
N ASN A 64 -9.96 3.28 -7.57
CA ASN A 64 -10.71 2.12 -7.04
C ASN A 64 -9.85 0.94 -6.53
N CYS A 65 -8.82 0.52 -7.28
CA CYS A 65 -8.00 -0.62 -6.89
C CYS A 65 -7.02 -0.31 -5.74
N TYR A 66 -6.69 0.96 -5.52
CA TYR A 66 -5.80 1.43 -4.44
C TYR A 66 -6.57 1.86 -3.20
N MET A 67 -7.90 1.97 -3.27
CA MET A 67 -8.75 2.47 -2.20
C MET A 67 -8.85 1.47 -1.05
N ALA A 68 -8.65 1.95 0.17
CA ALA A 68 -8.71 1.13 1.38
C ALA A 68 -10.14 0.64 1.68
N PRO A 69 -10.31 -0.53 2.34
CA PRO A 69 -11.62 -1.10 2.63
C PRO A 69 -12.54 -0.15 3.40
N GLU A 70 -12.01 0.58 4.37
CA GLU A 70 -12.77 1.54 5.19
C GLU A 70 -13.29 2.73 4.38
N ILE A 71 -12.56 3.15 3.34
CA ILE A 71 -13.04 4.20 2.43
C ILE A 71 -14.17 3.64 1.58
N VAL A 72 -14.00 2.45 1.00
CA VAL A 72 -15.01 1.79 0.16
C VAL A 72 -16.29 1.49 0.95
N ALA A 73 -16.16 1.13 2.23
CA ALA A 73 -17.30 0.92 3.14
C ALA A 73 -18.04 2.23 3.48
N GLY A 74 -17.44 3.38 3.18
CA GLY A 74 -18.00 4.69 3.52
C GLY A 74 -17.84 5.04 5.00
N ASP A 75 -16.94 4.37 5.72
CA ASP A 75 -16.66 4.65 7.13
C ASP A 75 -15.86 5.94 7.29
N SER A 76 -15.90 6.54 8.47
CA SER A 76 -14.92 7.56 8.82
C SER A 76 -13.55 6.91 9.03
N TYR A 77 -12.48 7.54 8.56
CA TYR A 77 -11.16 6.90 8.52
C TYR A 77 -10.00 7.85 8.82
N ASP A 78 -8.91 7.27 9.30
CA ASP A 78 -7.60 7.93 9.31
C ASP A 78 -7.00 7.87 7.91
N PRO A 79 -6.83 9.02 7.23
CA PRO A 79 -6.30 9.01 5.87
C PRO A 79 -4.85 8.54 5.79
N LYS A 80 -4.07 8.59 6.88
CA LYS A 80 -2.70 8.03 6.90
C LYS A 80 -2.73 6.51 6.87
N ALA A 81 -3.64 5.87 7.60
CA ALA A 81 -3.81 4.43 7.54
C ALA A 81 -4.28 3.99 6.13
N ALA A 82 -5.14 4.78 5.49
CA ALA A 82 -5.55 4.53 4.11
C ALA A 82 -4.38 4.63 3.11
N ASP A 83 -3.49 5.62 3.25
CA ASP A 83 -2.26 5.72 2.45
C ASP A 83 -1.41 4.43 2.52
N MET A 84 -1.32 3.81 3.70
CA MET A 84 -0.53 2.58 3.90
C MET A 84 -1.11 1.40 3.12
N TRP A 85 -2.45 1.32 3.03
CA TRP A 85 -3.10 0.33 2.18
C TRP A 85 -2.78 0.58 0.71
N SER A 86 -2.95 1.82 0.24
CA SER A 86 -2.68 2.19 -1.15
C SER A 86 -1.23 1.90 -1.54
N LEU A 87 -0.27 2.17 -0.65
CA LEU A 87 1.14 1.81 -0.83
C LEU A 87 1.35 0.29 -0.88
N GLY A 88 0.62 -0.49 -0.06
CA GLY A 88 0.63 -1.95 -0.14
C GLY A 88 0.13 -2.47 -1.48
N ILE A 89 -0.92 -1.86 -2.05
CA ILE A 89 -1.42 -2.20 -3.39
C ILE A 89 -0.36 -1.88 -4.46
N VAL A 90 0.33 -0.73 -4.36
CA VAL A 90 1.45 -0.40 -5.24
C VAL A 90 2.52 -1.49 -5.21
N VAL A 91 2.96 -1.90 -4.01
CA VAL A 91 3.97 -2.97 -3.85
C VAL A 91 3.49 -4.27 -4.49
N PHE A 92 2.23 -4.66 -4.24
CA PHE A 92 1.66 -5.86 -4.87
C PHE A 92 1.69 -5.79 -6.40
N ILE A 93 1.31 -4.65 -7.00
CA ILE A 93 1.33 -4.48 -8.46
C ILE A 93 2.76 -4.53 -9.00
N LEU A 94 3.75 -3.93 -8.32
CA LEU A 94 5.14 -3.99 -8.76
C LEU A 94 5.70 -5.44 -8.77
N LEU A 95 5.24 -6.26 -7.83
CA LEU A 95 5.61 -7.67 -7.75
C LEU A 95 4.94 -8.52 -8.84
N THR A 96 3.67 -8.26 -9.12
CA THR A 96 2.83 -9.18 -9.90
C THR A 96 2.45 -8.68 -11.29
N GLY A 97 2.63 -7.38 -11.55
CA GLY A 97 2.20 -6.71 -12.77
C GLY A 97 0.69 -6.48 -12.87
N SER A 98 -0.12 -6.77 -11.84
CA SER A 98 -1.56 -6.53 -11.87
C SER A 98 -2.13 -6.21 -10.47
N PRO A 99 -3.26 -5.48 -10.39
CA PRO A 99 -3.87 -5.14 -9.12
C PRO A 99 -4.36 -6.38 -8.37
N LEU A 100 -4.16 -6.39 -7.05
CA LEU A 100 -4.65 -7.43 -6.14
C LEU A 100 -6.17 -7.59 -6.25
N ILE A 101 -6.88 -6.47 -6.36
CA ILE A 101 -8.33 -6.36 -6.43
C ILE A 101 -8.72 -5.15 -7.28
N SER A 102 -9.90 -5.19 -7.89
CA SER A 102 -10.48 -4.04 -8.58
C SER A 102 -11.10 -3.02 -7.62
N LEU A 103 -11.62 -3.47 -6.48
CA LEU A 103 -12.22 -2.66 -5.43
C LEU A 103 -12.25 -3.44 -4.11
N ALA A 104 -11.90 -2.80 -2.99
CA ALA A 104 -11.91 -3.38 -1.65
C ALA A 104 -13.32 -3.49 -1.04
N SER A 105 -14.26 -4.05 -1.81
CA SER A 105 -15.67 -4.20 -1.43
C SER A 105 -16.01 -5.65 -1.10
N THR A 106 -16.85 -5.88 -0.09
CA THR A 106 -17.39 -7.21 0.25
C THR A 106 -18.26 -7.80 -0.86
N SER A 107 -18.75 -6.98 -1.80
CA SER A 107 -19.43 -7.45 -3.02
C SER A 107 -18.45 -7.97 -4.08
N ALA A 108 -17.16 -7.63 -4.00
CA ALA A 108 -16.14 -8.08 -4.94
C ALA A 108 -15.58 -9.44 -4.53
N ARG A 109 -15.74 -10.45 -5.41
CA ARG A 109 -15.28 -11.82 -5.14
C ARG A 109 -13.78 -11.89 -4.83
N ALA A 110 -12.95 -11.16 -5.58
CA ALA A 110 -11.50 -11.13 -5.38
C ALA A 110 -11.13 -10.62 -3.98
N PHE A 111 -11.80 -9.55 -3.50
CA PHE A 111 -11.59 -9.03 -2.16
C PHE A 111 -12.04 -10.02 -1.08
N CYS A 112 -13.17 -10.70 -1.27
CA CYS A 112 -13.62 -11.75 -0.36
C CYS A 112 -12.64 -12.93 -0.27
N VAL A 113 -12.02 -13.32 -1.39
CA VAL A 113 -10.96 -14.35 -1.41
C VAL A 113 -9.73 -13.84 -0.67
N PHE A 114 -9.24 -12.63 -1.00
CA PHE A 114 -8.10 -12.01 -0.34
C PHE A 114 -8.31 -11.91 1.18
N LYS A 115 -9.45 -11.38 1.62
CA LYS A 115 -9.81 -11.23 3.05
C LYS A 115 -9.75 -12.56 3.82
N LYS A 116 -10.08 -13.68 3.17
CA LYS A 116 -10.05 -15.02 3.78
C LYS A 116 -8.68 -15.68 3.71
N ALA A 117 -7.97 -15.49 2.60
CA ALA A 117 -6.75 -16.23 2.28
C ALA A 117 -5.47 -15.52 2.73
N GLY A 118 -5.48 -14.18 2.80
CA GLY A 118 -4.29 -13.35 3.01
C GLY A 118 -3.43 -13.20 1.76
N VAL A 119 -2.47 -12.26 1.82
CA VAL A 119 -1.65 -11.91 0.65
C VAL A 119 -0.73 -13.04 0.21
N GLU A 120 -0.16 -13.80 1.14
CA GLU A 120 0.77 -14.91 0.85
C GLU A 120 0.13 -15.94 -0.07
N ARG A 121 -1.09 -16.38 0.24
CA ARG A 121 -1.81 -17.36 -0.58
C ARG A 121 -2.14 -16.82 -1.97
N VAL A 122 -2.43 -15.52 -2.08
CA VAL A 122 -2.65 -14.87 -3.38
C VAL A 122 -1.36 -14.80 -4.19
N LEU A 123 -0.24 -14.39 -3.58
CA LEU A 123 1.06 -14.38 -4.25
C LEU A 123 1.48 -15.78 -4.70
N LYS A 124 1.14 -16.81 -3.93
CA LYS A 124 1.39 -18.21 -4.28
C LYS A 124 0.57 -18.66 -5.49
N SER A 125 -0.72 -18.32 -5.55
CA SER A 125 -1.55 -18.66 -6.71
C SER A 125 -1.14 -17.92 -7.98
N TRP A 126 -0.42 -16.82 -7.85
CA TRP A 126 0.16 -16.05 -8.96
C TRP A 126 1.59 -16.49 -9.31
N GLY A 127 2.14 -17.48 -8.61
CA GLY A 127 3.49 -18.01 -8.89
C GLY A 127 4.63 -17.07 -8.50
N VAL A 128 4.39 -16.07 -7.65
CA VAL A 128 5.40 -15.07 -7.24
C VAL A 128 5.96 -15.37 -5.84
N ALA A 129 5.19 -16.02 -4.96
CA ALA A 129 5.57 -16.20 -3.55
C ALA A 129 6.94 -16.86 -3.34
N ASP A 130 7.27 -17.89 -4.12
CA ASP A 130 8.53 -18.64 -3.95
C ASP A 130 9.78 -17.83 -4.35
N SER A 131 9.59 -16.70 -5.06
CA SER A 131 10.67 -15.77 -5.43
C SER A 131 10.91 -14.66 -4.40
N LEU A 132 10.10 -14.61 -3.33
CA LEU A 132 10.12 -13.54 -2.34
C LEU A 132 10.65 -14.04 -0.99
N PRO A 133 11.48 -13.24 -0.31
CA PRO A 133 11.79 -13.50 1.09
C PRO A 133 10.52 -13.49 1.94
N MET A 134 10.43 -14.37 2.94
CA MET A 134 9.28 -14.40 3.85
C MET A 134 9.08 -13.05 4.56
N SER A 135 10.16 -12.34 4.87
CA SER A 135 10.10 -10.99 5.46
C SER A 135 9.43 -9.96 4.54
N ALA A 136 9.58 -10.08 3.22
CA ALA A 136 8.90 -9.22 2.24
C ALA A 136 7.39 -9.50 2.18
N ILE A 137 7.02 -10.79 2.25
CA ILE A 137 5.61 -11.21 2.31
C ILE A 137 4.97 -10.70 3.61
N ASN A 138 5.66 -10.82 4.75
CA ASN A 138 5.20 -10.32 6.04
C ASN A 138 5.02 -8.80 6.05
N LEU A 139 5.96 -8.06 5.44
CA LEU A 139 5.85 -6.61 5.27
C LEU A 139 4.59 -6.25 4.50
N LEU A 140 4.39 -6.86 3.32
CA LEU A 140 3.24 -6.61 2.48
C LEU A 140 1.92 -7.01 3.16
N SER A 141 1.92 -8.10 3.92
CA SER A 141 0.78 -8.55 4.72
C SER A 141 0.38 -7.50 5.76
N GLY A 142 1.36 -6.91 6.47
CA GLY A 142 1.13 -5.85 7.44
C GLY A 142 0.63 -4.54 6.81
N MET A 143 1.10 -4.19 5.61
CA MET A 143 0.61 -3.03 4.87
C MET A 143 -0.83 -3.21 4.37
N LEU A 144 -1.22 -4.45 4.03
CA LEU A 144 -2.54 -4.81 3.52
C LEU A 144 -3.47 -5.40 4.59
N ALA A 145 -3.23 -5.10 5.87
CA ALA A 145 -4.16 -5.47 6.93
C ALA A 145 -5.53 -4.81 6.70
N ILE A 146 -6.59 -5.62 6.73
CA ILE A 146 -7.97 -5.16 6.49
C ILE A 146 -8.41 -4.17 7.56
N ASP A 147 -8.17 -4.50 8.83
CA ASP A 147 -8.43 -3.57 9.94
C ASP A 147 -7.32 -2.51 9.96
N PRO A 148 -7.65 -1.21 9.76
CA PRO A 148 -6.65 -0.15 9.77
C PRO A 148 -5.87 -0.04 11.08
N LYS A 149 -6.40 -0.55 12.21
CA LYS A 149 -5.69 -0.55 13.50
C LYS A 149 -4.54 -1.54 13.55
N ASN A 150 -4.61 -2.62 12.76
CA ASN A 150 -3.57 -3.63 12.66
C ASN A 150 -2.63 -3.36 11.47
N ARG A 151 -2.89 -2.30 10.69
CA ARG A 151 -2.14 -1.95 9.50
C ARG A 151 -0.85 -1.24 9.91
N LEU A 152 0.26 -1.62 9.28
CA LEU A 152 1.55 -0.99 9.55
C LEU A 152 1.49 0.50 9.24
N THR A 153 1.96 1.31 10.18
CA THR A 153 2.27 2.72 9.94
C THR A 153 3.52 2.85 9.09
N ILE A 154 3.74 4.03 8.50
CA ILE A 154 4.94 4.26 7.68
C ILE A 154 6.25 4.15 8.47
N ALA A 155 6.24 4.49 9.76
CA ALA A 155 7.40 4.30 10.63
C ALA A 155 7.74 2.81 10.79
N GLN A 156 6.72 1.99 11.04
CA GLN A 156 6.90 0.53 11.14
C GLN A 156 7.33 -0.09 9.81
N VAL A 157 6.85 0.39 8.67
CA VAL A 157 7.32 -0.08 7.35
C VAL A 157 8.81 0.19 7.15
N LEU A 158 9.28 1.38 7.53
CA LEU A 158 10.70 1.76 7.40
C LEU A 158 11.63 0.97 8.31
N GLU A 159 11.11 0.49 9.44
CA GLU A 159 11.87 -0.31 10.43
C GLU A 159 11.71 -1.83 10.22
N HIS A 160 10.85 -2.26 9.31
CA HIS A 160 10.53 -3.67 9.12
C HIS A 160 11.66 -4.43 8.42
N ASP A 161 12.02 -5.61 8.93
CA ASP A 161 13.07 -6.50 8.39
C ASP A 161 12.93 -6.81 6.89
N GLY A 162 11.69 -6.87 6.41
CA GLY A 162 11.39 -7.03 4.98
C GLY A 162 11.99 -5.94 4.09
N LEU A 163 12.13 -4.72 4.60
CA LEU A 163 12.70 -3.57 3.90
C LEU A 163 14.17 -3.35 4.28
N THR A 164 14.50 -3.42 5.57
CA THR A 164 15.85 -3.11 6.09
C THR A 164 16.89 -4.17 5.74
N SER A 165 16.53 -5.46 5.73
CA SER A 165 17.45 -6.56 5.34
C SER A 165 17.76 -6.60 3.83
N SER A 166 17.10 -5.76 3.04
CA SER A 166 17.37 -5.58 1.61
C SER A 166 18.26 -4.37 1.28
N LEU A 167 18.66 -3.60 2.30
CA LEU A 167 19.67 -2.55 2.14
C LEU A 167 21.06 -3.17 2.32
N PRO A 168 22.02 -2.94 1.40
CA PRO A 168 23.39 -3.41 1.54
C PRO A 168 24.12 -2.76 2.73
#